data_AF-A0A956W0W0-F1
#
_entry.id   AF-A0A956W0W0-F1
#
_cell.length_a   1.000
_cell.length_b   1.000
_cell.length_c   1.000
_cell.angle_alpha   90.00
_cell.angle_beta   90.00
_cell.angle_gamma   90.00
#
_symmetry.space_group_name_H-M   'P 1'
#
loop_
_entity.id
_entity.type
_entity.pdbx_description
1 polymer ?
#
loop_
_entity_poly.entity_id
_entity_poly.type
_entity_poly.pdbx_seq_one_letter_code
_entity_poly.pdbx_strand_id
1 'polypeptide(L)'
;MNTEVFPANQGPDPERGYSRMQRARLFWFPLALIALDGLLLLVSLLLAIVIVPILLLLFLLFIFLRWLLAVITRGRIGGRRKKQIPDAERTARATTLNDAQRRELARRFRPCHVLFPENRELGPPYRTDEDANVVGADYHPRSVDVLLRHVRFRGGRGQWLPDMPGNSSVDDIRADLGSAQEYESSMEIPWLHGGSPLKIMRHLFPFGRQFRAHWAIPVPKAECGCSIVVWDRYMEIIERDEMRPPGEQRYGRAIYARVLEGRELPDIPTSHPLAGAIAIQYWWFFFYNDAWNRHQGDWEGITVYLLPTGNGEYKPLGAAYGNHDLGRWRRWEDLQRVDDQMRRTGQGEHAVVYVARGSHASYFEYNPSGYHPAMTRNLRIPFLGDYSIPSQFVLETRSAIDWVADAHSGTGNGVSMLIDDVRVMPNEAILRDPERLRQDDEWWWLAYRGLWGSPEVLPFFGGSGPRGPREQGVRWSNPFRWVMRECIADDLPYWVQMFASWQAGELAASTAA
;
A
#
# COMPACT_ATOMS: atom_id res chain seq x y z
N MET A 1 42.88 -30.55 92.63
CA MET A 1 41.46 -30.19 92.46
C MET A 1 41.08 -30.54 91.03
N ASN A 2 40.30 -31.60 90.88
CA ASN A 2 39.76 -32.06 89.60
C ASN A 2 38.73 -31.05 89.09
N THR A 3 38.83 -30.67 87.82
CA THR A 3 37.70 -30.14 87.05
C THR A 3 37.53 -31.03 85.83
N GLU A 4 36.44 -31.79 85.84
CA GLU A 4 35.97 -32.60 84.73
C GLU A 4 35.51 -31.69 83.59
N VAL A 5 35.99 -31.94 82.38
CA VAL A 5 35.49 -31.31 81.15
C VAL A 5 34.78 -32.40 80.34
N PHE A 6 33.46 -32.22 80.15
CA PHE A 6 32.62 -33.06 79.29
C PHE A 6 33.10 -33.02 77.82
N PRO A 7 32.98 -34.12 77.06
CA PRO A 7 33.34 -34.13 75.65
C PRO A 7 32.30 -33.36 74.81
N ALA A 8 32.78 -32.40 74.01
CA ALA A 8 31.97 -31.73 73.01
C ALA A 8 31.57 -32.72 71.90
N ASN A 9 30.27 -32.83 71.70
CA ASN A 9 29.63 -33.60 70.65
C ASN A 9 30.10 -33.10 69.28
N GLN A 10 30.75 -33.94 68.47
CA GLN A 10 31.12 -33.60 67.09
C GLN A 10 29.85 -33.55 66.22
N GLY A 11 29.28 -32.36 66.09
CA GLY A 11 28.27 -32.08 65.06
C GLY A 11 28.87 -32.19 63.65
N PRO A 12 28.07 -32.55 62.63
CA PRO A 12 28.55 -32.76 61.27
C PRO A 12 29.18 -31.49 60.68
N ASP A 13 30.38 -31.66 60.12
CA ASP A 13 31.21 -30.64 59.47
C ASP A 13 30.46 -29.88 58.35
N PRO A 14 30.21 -28.56 58.50
CA PRO A 14 29.47 -27.74 57.53
C PRO A 14 30.24 -27.49 56.22
N GLU A 15 31.56 -27.70 56.16
CA GLU A 15 32.34 -27.46 54.94
C GLU A 15 32.11 -28.53 53.85
N ARG A 16 31.74 -29.75 54.25
CA ARG A 16 31.41 -30.82 53.29
C ARG A 16 30.09 -30.57 52.55
N GLY A 17 29.15 -29.83 53.13
CA GLY A 17 27.88 -29.47 52.50
C GLY A 17 28.02 -28.37 51.45
N TYR A 18 28.82 -27.35 51.74
CA TYR A 18 29.05 -26.19 50.88
C TYR A 18 29.75 -26.55 49.55
N SER A 19 30.74 -27.46 49.58
CA SER A 19 31.48 -27.88 48.38
C SER A 19 30.67 -28.80 47.44
N ARG A 20 29.61 -29.44 47.94
CA ARG A 20 28.68 -30.26 47.13
C ARG A 20 27.63 -29.39 46.43
N MET A 21 27.08 -28.38 47.12
CA MET A 21 26.13 -27.44 46.53
C MET A 21 26.76 -26.53 45.46
N GLN A 22 28.01 -26.10 45.63
CA GLN A 22 28.72 -25.33 44.59
C GLN A 22 29.00 -26.16 43.33
N ARG A 23 29.43 -27.42 43.47
CA ARG A 23 29.61 -28.32 42.31
C ARG A 23 28.31 -28.62 41.58
N ALA A 24 27.20 -28.75 42.31
CA ALA A 24 25.87 -28.91 41.72
C ALA A 24 25.44 -27.68 40.89
N ARG A 25 25.70 -26.46 41.38
CA ARG A 25 25.33 -25.21 40.69
C ARG A 25 26.23 -24.84 39.52
N LEU A 26 27.54 -25.04 39.62
CA LEU A 26 28.49 -24.58 38.59
C LEU A 26 28.67 -25.56 37.42
N PHE A 27 28.50 -26.85 37.65
CA PHE A 27 28.73 -27.87 36.61
C PHE A 27 27.44 -28.61 36.25
N TRP A 28 26.72 -29.15 37.22
CA TRP A 28 25.58 -30.02 36.93
C TRP A 28 24.35 -29.26 36.44
N PHE A 29 24.11 -28.03 36.92
CA PHE A 29 22.97 -27.23 36.47
C PHE A 29 23.08 -26.76 35.01
N PRO A 30 24.22 -26.22 34.52
CA PRO A 30 24.40 -25.93 33.09
C PRO A 30 24.33 -27.18 32.21
N LEU A 31 24.91 -28.31 32.66
CA LEU A 31 24.82 -29.59 31.95
C LEU A 31 23.37 -30.10 31.86
N ALA A 32 22.59 -29.94 32.93
CA ALA A 32 21.16 -30.28 32.94
C ALA A 32 20.34 -29.40 32.00
N LEU A 33 20.66 -28.10 31.90
CA LEU A 33 20.02 -27.20 30.94
C LEU A 33 20.37 -27.56 29.49
N ILE A 34 21.64 -27.86 29.20
CA ILE A 34 22.06 -28.32 27.86
C ILE A 34 21.38 -29.64 27.50
N ALA A 35 21.25 -30.56 28.45
CA ALA A 35 20.55 -31.82 28.24
C ALA A 35 19.04 -31.61 28.02
N LEU A 36 18.42 -30.67 28.74
CA LEU A 36 17.02 -30.30 28.55
C LEU A 36 16.76 -29.66 27.18
N ASP A 37 17.62 -28.73 26.74
CA ASP A 37 17.57 -28.14 25.41
C ASP A 37 17.75 -29.20 24.32
N GLY A 38 18.70 -30.12 24.50
CA GLY A 38 18.88 -31.26 23.60
C GLY A 38 17.64 -32.15 23.53
N LEU A 39 16.98 -32.40 24.66
CA LEU A 39 15.73 -33.16 24.71
C LEU A 39 14.58 -32.42 24.02
N LEU A 40 14.45 -31.10 24.24
CA LEU A 40 13.43 -30.28 23.59
C LEU A 40 13.62 -30.21 22.07
N LEU A 41 14.87 -30.09 21.61
CA LEU A 41 15.21 -30.16 20.19
C LEU A 41 14.89 -31.54 19.60
N LEU A 42 15.20 -32.63 20.31
CA LEU A 42 14.88 -33.99 19.87
C LEU A 42 13.36 -34.21 19.79
N VAL A 43 12.61 -33.78 20.81
CA VAL A 43 11.15 -33.87 20.83
C VAL A 43 10.54 -33.04 19.69
N SER A 44 11.05 -31.82 19.47
CA SER A 44 10.59 -30.96 18.37
C SER A 44 10.89 -31.57 17.00
N LEU A 45 12.06 -32.18 16.83
CA LEU A 45 12.46 -32.89 15.61
C LEU A 45 11.56 -34.11 15.36
N LEU A 46 11.28 -34.91 16.40
CA LEU A 46 10.40 -36.07 16.31
C LEU A 46 8.95 -35.65 16.02
N LEU A 47 8.45 -34.58 16.66
CA LEU A 47 7.15 -33.99 16.34
C LEU A 47 7.11 -33.53 14.89
N ALA A 48 8.15 -32.85 14.40
CA ALA A 48 8.21 -32.40 13.01
C ALA A 48 8.21 -33.58 12.03
N ILE A 49 8.98 -34.64 12.30
CA ILE A 49 9.04 -35.85 11.47
C ILE A 49 7.68 -36.57 11.41
N VAL A 50 6.87 -36.51 12.46
CA VAL A 50 5.54 -37.16 12.50
C VAL A 50 4.44 -36.24 11.96
N ILE A 51 4.39 -35.00 12.44
CA ILE A 51 3.31 -34.06 12.14
C ILE A 51 3.43 -33.52 10.72
N VAL A 52 4.64 -33.19 10.23
CA VAL A 52 4.79 -32.59 8.90
C VAL A 52 4.31 -33.55 7.81
N PRO A 53 4.68 -34.85 7.78
CA PRO A 53 4.15 -35.78 6.78
C PRO A 53 2.63 -35.98 6.87
N ILE A 54 2.06 -36.00 8.08
CA ILE A 54 0.60 -36.10 8.27
C ILE A 54 -0.10 -34.86 7.71
N LEU A 55 0.39 -33.65 8.04
CA LEU A 55 -0.14 -32.41 7.50
C LEU A 55 0.01 -32.35 5.97
N LEU A 56 1.13 -32.85 5.44
CA LEU A 56 1.38 -32.90 4.00
C LEU A 56 0.43 -33.88 3.30
N LEU A 57 0.16 -35.05 3.89
CA LEU A 57 -0.82 -36.02 3.41
C LEU A 57 -2.25 -35.46 3.44
N LEU A 58 -2.65 -34.81 4.54
CA LEU A 58 -3.95 -34.15 4.66
C LEU A 58 -4.09 -33.03 3.62
N PHE A 59 -3.02 -32.27 3.38
CA PHE A 59 -2.98 -31.23 2.36
C PHE A 59 -3.12 -31.81 0.94
N LEU A 60 -2.39 -32.88 0.62
CA LEU A 60 -2.50 -33.57 -0.66
C LEU A 60 -3.89 -34.19 -0.87
N LEU A 61 -4.47 -34.80 0.16
CA LEU A 61 -5.83 -35.35 0.13
C LEU A 61 -6.87 -34.24 -0.11
N PHE A 62 -6.73 -33.09 0.54
CA PHE A 62 -7.60 -31.94 0.35
C PHE A 62 -7.50 -31.37 -1.08
N ILE A 63 -6.29 -31.26 -1.65
CA ILE A 63 -6.08 -30.86 -3.04
C ILE A 63 -6.79 -31.83 -3.99
N PHE A 64 -6.61 -33.14 -3.76
CA PHE A 64 -7.24 -34.18 -4.57
C PHE A 64 -8.77 -34.11 -4.50
N LEU A 65 -9.35 -33.95 -3.30
CA LEU A 65 -10.79 -33.78 -3.12
C LEU A 65 -11.32 -32.51 -3.80
N ARG A 66 -10.62 -31.38 -3.73
CA ARG A 66 -11.03 -30.15 -4.44
C ARG A 66 -10.95 -30.32 -5.95
N TRP A 67 -9.90 -30.95 -6.46
CA TRP A 67 -9.78 -31.25 -7.89
C TRP A 67 -10.92 -32.15 -8.35
N LEU A 68 -11.19 -33.23 -7.61
CA LEU A 68 -12.28 -34.16 -7.89
C LEU A 68 -13.64 -33.44 -7.88
N LEU A 69 -13.89 -32.57 -6.89
CA LEU A 69 -15.10 -31.76 -6.81
C LEU A 69 -15.24 -30.78 -7.99
N ALA A 70 -14.15 -30.12 -8.38
CA ALA A 70 -14.13 -29.21 -9.53
C ALA A 70 -14.42 -29.95 -10.85
N VAL A 71 -13.87 -31.15 -11.02
CA VAL A 71 -14.12 -32.02 -12.19
C VAL A 71 -15.58 -32.50 -12.21
N ILE A 72 -16.08 -33.03 -11.10
CA ILE A 72 -17.46 -33.54 -11.00
C ILE A 72 -18.48 -32.42 -11.24
N THR A 73 -18.22 -31.22 -10.72
CA THR A 73 -19.15 -30.09 -10.81
C THR A 73 -18.98 -29.24 -12.07
N ARG A 74 -18.05 -29.60 -12.97
CA ARG A 74 -17.61 -28.77 -14.12
C ARG A 74 -17.32 -27.32 -13.70
N GLY A 75 -16.75 -27.12 -12.52
CA GLY A 75 -16.46 -25.79 -11.95
C GLY A 75 -17.67 -24.97 -11.47
N ARG A 76 -18.89 -25.54 -11.45
CA ARG A 76 -20.11 -24.79 -11.02
C ARG A 76 -20.20 -24.57 -9.52
N ILE A 77 -19.63 -25.45 -8.70
CA ILE A 77 -19.65 -25.34 -7.23
C ILE A 77 -18.24 -24.96 -6.78
N GLY A 78 -18.03 -23.66 -6.55
CA GLY A 78 -16.71 -23.09 -6.23
C GLY A 78 -16.35 -21.87 -7.06
N GLY A 79 -17.07 -21.62 -8.16
CA GLY A 79 -17.04 -20.32 -8.81
C GLY A 79 -17.44 -19.27 -7.78
N ARG A 80 -16.53 -18.34 -7.48
CA ARG A 80 -16.85 -17.15 -6.68
C ARG A 80 -18.16 -16.61 -7.23
N ARG A 81 -19.21 -16.56 -6.40
CA ARG A 81 -20.40 -15.77 -6.71
C ARG A 81 -19.87 -14.42 -7.17
N LYS A 82 -20.31 -13.95 -8.35
CA LYS A 82 -20.08 -12.57 -8.77
C LYS A 82 -20.33 -11.73 -7.53
N LYS A 83 -19.28 -11.11 -6.97
CA LYS A 83 -19.47 -10.09 -5.94
C LYS A 83 -20.11 -8.96 -6.73
N GLN A 84 -21.43 -9.02 -6.89
CA GLN A 84 -22.21 -7.95 -7.45
C GLN A 84 -21.91 -6.78 -6.53
N ILE A 85 -21.25 -5.76 -7.08
CA ILE A 85 -21.28 -4.42 -6.53
C ILE A 85 -22.75 -4.17 -6.17
N PRO A 86 -23.10 -4.07 -4.88
CA PRO A 86 -24.48 -3.87 -4.46
C PRO A 86 -25.08 -2.69 -5.23
N ASP A 87 -26.36 -2.76 -5.62
CA ASP A 87 -26.99 -1.69 -6.42
C ASP A 87 -26.94 -0.31 -5.74
N ALA A 88 -26.79 -0.28 -4.42
CA ALA A 88 -26.55 0.93 -3.63
C ALA A 88 -25.20 1.62 -3.96
N GLU A 89 -24.18 0.89 -4.40
CA GLU A 89 -22.90 1.51 -4.84
C GLU A 89 -23.00 2.12 -6.24
N ARG A 90 -24.02 1.76 -7.03
CA ARG A 90 -24.23 2.20 -8.43
C ARG A 90 -25.03 3.50 -8.58
N THR A 91 -25.69 3.97 -7.53
CA THR A 91 -26.58 5.12 -7.60
C THR A 91 -25.96 6.30 -6.86
N ALA A 92 -25.54 7.32 -7.61
CA ALA A 92 -25.22 8.64 -7.05
C ALA A 92 -26.50 9.46 -6.90
N ARG A 93 -26.64 10.22 -5.82
CA ARG A 93 -27.63 11.30 -5.77
C ARG A 93 -27.10 12.52 -6.54
N ALA A 94 -28.01 13.44 -6.87
CA ALA A 94 -27.63 14.67 -7.57
C ALA A 94 -26.71 15.54 -6.72
N THR A 95 -25.64 16.03 -7.35
CA THR A 95 -24.75 17.06 -6.82
C THR A 95 -25.37 18.44 -6.96
N THR A 96 -24.99 19.37 -6.09
CA THR A 96 -25.29 20.80 -6.28
C THR A 96 -24.18 21.54 -7.03
N LEU A 97 -23.02 20.90 -7.20
CA LEU A 97 -21.88 21.48 -7.88
C LEU A 97 -21.99 21.32 -9.39
N ASN A 98 -21.83 22.42 -10.13
CA ASN A 98 -21.61 22.33 -11.57
C ASN A 98 -20.13 22.00 -11.88
N ASP A 99 -19.85 21.63 -13.13
CA ASP A 99 -18.49 21.23 -13.54
C ASP A 99 -17.45 22.36 -13.44
N ALA A 100 -17.86 23.63 -13.56
CA ALA A 100 -16.94 24.75 -13.38
C ALA A 100 -16.52 24.89 -11.92
N GLN A 101 -17.46 24.78 -10.97
CA GLN A 101 -17.18 24.79 -9.53
C GLN A 101 -16.29 23.60 -9.13
N ARG A 102 -16.54 22.40 -9.68
CA ARG A 102 -15.70 21.22 -9.44
C ARG A 102 -14.25 21.47 -9.91
N ARG A 103 -14.08 22.05 -11.10
CA ARG A 103 -12.75 22.42 -11.63
C ARG A 103 -12.05 23.50 -10.83
N GLU A 104 -12.79 24.51 -10.39
CA GLU A 104 -12.26 25.58 -9.55
C GLU A 104 -11.75 25.04 -8.21
N LEU A 105 -12.58 24.26 -7.50
CA LEU A 105 -12.20 23.64 -6.23
C LEU A 105 -10.97 22.74 -6.36
N ALA A 106 -10.94 21.89 -7.40
CA ALA A 106 -9.81 21.00 -7.66
C ALA A 106 -8.50 21.74 -8.00
N ARG A 107 -8.57 22.89 -8.66
CA ARG A 107 -7.37 23.70 -8.97
C ARG A 107 -6.92 24.52 -7.77
N ARG A 108 -7.87 25.11 -7.04
CA ARG A 108 -7.62 25.97 -5.88
C ARG A 108 -6.91 25.21 -4.76
N PHE A 109 -7.36 24.00 -4.45
CA PHE A 109 -6.80 23.18 -3.37
C PHE A 109 -5.81 22.11 -3.86
N ARG A 110 -5.25 22.24 -5.07
CA ARG A 110 -4.30 21.26 -5.63
C ARG A 110 -3.07 21.15 -4.71
N PRO A 111 -2.53 19.95 -4.46
CA PRO A 111 -1.38 19.77 -3.58
C PRO A 111 -0.07 20.27 -4.20
N CYS A 112 0.84 20.72 -3.35
CA CYS A 112 2.24 20.93 -3.69
C CYS A 112 3.04 19.70 -3.30
N HIS A 113 3.64 19.01 -4.26
CA HIS A 113 4.46 17.83 -4.00
C HIS A 113 5.89 18.25 -3.66
N VAL A 114 6.49 17.59 -2.69
CA VAL A 114 7.92 17.61 -2.42
C VAL A 114 8.46 16.26 -2.86
N LEU A 115 9.20 16.26 -3.96
CA LEU A 115 9.70 15.07 -4.66
C LEU A 115 11.22 15.06 -4.63
N PHE A 116 11.84 13.88 -4.70
CA PHE A 116 13.23 13.81 -5.13
C PHE A 116 13.33 14.19 -6.62
N PRO A 117 14.46 14.75 -7.09
CA PRO A 117 14.61 15.18 -8.47
C PRO A 117 14.46 14.02 -9.46
N GLU A 118 13.66 14.18 -10.49
CA GLU A 118 13.61 13.28 -11.65
C GLU A 118 14.82 13.54 -12.57
N ASN A 119 16.00 13.02 -12.18
CA ASN A 119 17.26 13.24 -12.89
C ASN A 119 17.98 11.93 -13.17
N ARG A 120 18.29 11.68 -14.46
CA ARG A 120 18.96 10.47 -14.93
C ARG A 120 20.33 10.26 -14.29
N GLU A 121 21.09 11.33 -14.07
CA GLU A 121 22.45 11.30 -13.55
C GLU A 121 22.53 10.81 -12.09
N LEU A 122 21.45 10.98 -11.31
CA LEU A 122 21.39 10.52 -9.92
C LEU A 122 21.12 9.00 -9.82
N GLY A 123 20.65 8.38 -10.91
CA GLY A 123 20.30 6.96 -10.95
C GLY A 123 18.93 6.64 -10.32
N PRO A 124 18.58 5.36 -10.13
CA PRO A 124 17.25 4.96 -9.65
C PRO A 124 16.99 5.37 -8.20
N PRO A 125 15.73 5.33 -7.72
CA PRO A 125 15.36 5.76 -6.37
C PRO A 125 16.08 5.05 -5.23
N TYR A 126 16.46 3.78 -5.40
CA TYR A 126 17.27 3.06 -4.43
C TYR A 126 18.53 2.50 -5.10
N ARG A 127 19.69 2.87 -4.54
CA ARG A 127 21.01 2.40 -4.98
C ARG A 127 21.73 1.71 -3.82
N THR A 128 22.56 0.75 -4.16
CA THR A 128 23.46 0.10 -3.20
C THR A 128 24.52 1.13 -2.76
N ASP A 129 24.79 1.18 -1.46
CA ASP A 129 25.85 2.00 -0.83
C ASP A 129 25.60 3.51 -0.70
N GLU A 130 24.40 4.00 -1.02
CA GLU A 130 24.03 5.41 -0.82
C GLU A 130 23.23 5.63 0.48
N ASP A 131 23.54 6.74 1.17
CA ASP A 131 22.71 7.27 2.24
C ASP A 131 21.36 7.73 1.66
N ALA A 132 20.36 6.86 1.78
CA ALA A 132 19.06 7.02 1.13
C ALA A 132 18.27 8.27 1.55
N ASN A 133 18.71 8.95 2.60
CA ASN A 133 18.20 10.23 3.09
C ASN A 133 18.86 11.46 2.45
N VAL A 134 19.99 11.30 1.74
CA VAL A 134 20.80 12.43 1.24
C VAL A 134 20.78 12.53 -0.28
N VAL A 135 20.96 11.43 -1.01
CA VAL A 135 21.16 11.46 -2.48
C VAL A 135 20.23 10.45 -3.17
N GLY A 136 19.59 10.86 -4.27
CA GLY A 136 18.81 9.98 -5.15
C GLY A 136 17.81 10.75 -6.02
N ALA A 137 17.33 10.10 -7.09
CA ALA A 137 16.20 10.58 -7.87
C ALA A 137 14.90 9.89 -7.48
N ASP A 138 13.78 10.32 -8.06
CA ASP A 138 12.57 9.51 -8.05
C ASP A 138 11.74 9.69 -9.32
N TYR A 139 10.80 8.76 -9.54
CA TYR A 139 9.77 8.91 -10.56
C TYR A 139 8.87 10.08 -10.19
N HIS A 140 8.49 10.91 -11.17
CA HIS A 140 7.48 11.94 -10.93
C HIS A 140 6.07 11.44 -11.29
N PRO A 141 5.01 12.04 -10.69
CA PRO A 141 3.63 11.84 -11.13
C PRO A 141 3.45 12.10 -12.62
N ARG A 142 2.96 11.12 -13.38
CA ARG A 142 2.71 11.24 -14.84
C ARG A 142 1.27 10.88 -15.18
N SER A 143 0.82 11.29 -16.38
CA SER A 143 -0.41 10.72 -16.94
C SER A 143 -0.32 9.19 -16.99
N VAL A 144 -1.41 8.51 -16.64
CA VAL A 144 -1.58 7.04 -16.72
C VAL A 144 -1.26 6.47 -18.11
N ASP A 145 -1.36 7.30 -19.16
CA ASP A 145 -1.00 6.99 -20.53
C ASP A 145 0.43 6.45 -20.68
N VAL A 146 1.35 6.84 -19.80
CA VAL A 146 2.74 6.37 -19.81
C VAL A 146 2.82 4.86 -19.59
N LEU A 147 1.94 4.30 -18.76
CA LEU A 147 1.84 2.85 -18.57
C LEU A 147 0.96 2.22 -19.65
N LEU A 148 -0.24 2.76 -19.90
CA LEU A 148 -1.24 2.14 -20.79
C LEU A 148 -0.73 1.91 -22.23
N ARG A 149 0.22 2.71 -22.71
CA ARG A 149 0.82 2.54 -24.05
C ARG A 149 1.88 1.43 -24.12
N HIS A 150 2.33 0.95 -22.98
CA HIS A 150 3.45 0.01 -22.86
C HIS A 150 3.03 -1.31 -22.18
N VAL A 151 1.75 -1.44 -21.85
CA VAL A 151 1.22 -2.52 -21.04
C VAL A 151 0.64 -3.64 -21.88
N ARG A 152 0.58 -4.84 -21.29
CA ARG A 152 -0.16 -6.00 -21.78
C ARG A 152 -1.15 -6.46 -20.73
N PHE A 153 -2.29 -6.92 -21.19
CA PHE A 153 -3.29 -7.59 -20.37
C PHE A 153 -2.92 -9.04 -20.14
N ARG A 154 -3.00 -9.49 -18.90
CA ARG A 154 -2.85 -10.89 -18.51
C ARG A 154 -4.02 -11.33 -17.65
N GLY A 155 -4.88 -12.21 -18.16
CA GLY A 155 -6.03 -12.73 -17.43
C GLY A 155 -5.72 -13.92 -16.51
N GLY A 156 -6.33 -13.96 -15.31
CA GLY A 156 -6.47 -15.15 -14.46
C GLY A 156 -5.41 -15.36 -13.36
N ARG A 157 -5.83 -15.98 -12.24
CA ARG A 157 -5.04 -16.14 -11.01
C ARG A 157 -4.05 -17.31 -10.94
N GLY A 158 -3.89 -18.09 -12.00
CA GLY A 158 -3.31 -19.44 -11.84
C GLY A 158 -2.75 -20.09 -13.08
N GLN A 159 -2.31 -19.32 -14.07
CA GLN A 159 -1.51 -19.90 -15.15
C GLN A 159 -0.08 -20.15 -14.65
N TRP A 160 0.11 -21.34 -14.08
CA TRP A 160 1.41 -21.93 -13.69
C TRP A 160 2.36 -22.12 -14.89
N LEU A 161 1.84 -21.98 -16.11
CA LEU A 161 2.57 -22.02 -17.38
C LEU A 161 2.15 -20.81 -18.21
N PRO A 162 3.09 -20.15 -18.91
CA PRO A 162 2.77 -19.02 -19.76
C PRO A 162 1.92 -19.51 -20.94
N ASP A 163 0.65 -19.15 -21.00
CA ASP A 163 0.17 -18.78 -22.33
C ASP A 163 1.02 -17.57 -22.72
N MET A 164 1.82 -17.73 -23.79
CA MET A 164 2.63 -16.64 -24.33
C MET A 164 1.67 -15.49 -24.66
N PRO A 165 1.69 -14.37 -23.92
CA PRO A 165 0.66 -13.36 -24.08
C PRO A 165 0.87 -12.68 -25.43
N GLY A 166 -0.19 -12.67 -26.26
CA GLY A 166 -0.27 -11.80 -27.42
C GLY A 166 -0.07 -10.34 -27.02
N ASN A 167 0.40 -9.52 -27.95
CA ASN A 167 0.36 -8.07 -27.78
C ASN A 167 -1.11 -7.67 -27.59
N SER A 168 -1.50 -7.22 -26.40
CA SER A 168 -2.81 -6.62 -26.18
C SER A 168 -2.73 -5.14 -26.56
N SER A 169 -3.59 -4.69 -27.45
CA SER A 169 -3.85 -3.27 -27.63
C SER A 169 -4.67 -2.73 -26.46
N VAL A 170 -4.70 -1.40 -26.30
CA VAL A 170 -5.60 -0.73 -25.35
C VAL A 170 -7.06 -1.08 -25.64
N ASP A 171 -7.41 -1.28 -26.91
CA ASP A 171 -8.76 -1.68 -27.31
C ASP A 171 -9.11 -3.09 -26.84
N ASP A 172 -8.15 -4.02 -26.86
CA ASP A 172 -8.34 -5.37 -26.33
C ASP A 172 -8.55 -5.34 -24.81
N ILE A 173 -7.75 -4.52 -24.09
CA ILE A 173 -7.93 -4.30 -22.65
C ILE A 173 -9.34 -3.77 -22.38
N ARG A 174 -9.78 -2.77 -23.15
CA ARG A 174 -11.08 -2.12 -22.99
C ARG A 174 -12.23 -3.09 -23.27
N ALA A 175 -12.09 -3.96 -24.28
CA ALA A 175 -13.07 -4.97 -24.63
C ALA A 175 -13.26 -6.04 -23.53
N ASP A 176 -12.21 -6.35 -22.77
CA ASP A 176 -12.25 -7.33 -21.68
C ASP A 176 -12.78 -6.78 -20.34
N LEU A 177 -13.00 -5.47 -20.24
CA LEU A 177 -13.54 -4.83 -19.03
C LEU A 177 -14.95 -5.33 -18.73
N GLY A 178 -15.20 -5.63 -17.46
CA GLY A 178 -16.47 -6.20 -17.02
C GLY A 178 -16.50 -7.73 -16.99
N SER A 179 -15.54 -8.40 -17.64
CA SER A 179 -15.44 -9.86 -17.62
C SER A 179 -15.17 -10.39 -16.20
N ALA A 180 -15.52 -11.65 -15.95
CA ALA A 180 -15.23 -12.29 -14.65
C ALA A 180 -13.71 -12.50 -14.43
N GLN A 181 -12.93 -12.59 -15.51
CA GLN A 181 -11.49 -12.81 -15.47
C GLN A 181 -10.71 -11.53 -15.13
N GLU A 182 -11.30 -10.36 -15.42
CA GLU A 182 -10.70 -9.04 -15.17
C GLU A 182 -10.23 -8.85 -13.73
N TYR A 183 -11.01 -9.28 -12.74
CA TYR A 183 -10.67 -9.10 -11.33
C TYR A 183 -9.41 -9.87 -10.90
N GLU A 184 -9.02 -10.87 -11.69
CA GLU A 184 -7.84 -11.70 -11.49
C GLU A 184 -6.76 -11.40 -12.53
N SER A 185 -6.94 -10.34 -13.31
CA SER A 185 -6.00 -9.90 -14.33
C SER A 185 -4.96 -8.91 -13.80
N SER A 186 -3.86 -8.81 -14.53
CA SER A 186 -2.82 -7.81 -14.36
C SER A 186 -2.54 -7.08 -15.66
N MET A 187 -2.21 -5.80 -15.54
CA MET A 187 -1.69 -4.95 -16.58
C MET A 187 -0.16 -4.91 -16.46
N GLU A 188 0.56 -5.68 -17.27
CA GLU A 188 2.02 -5.87 -17.17
C GLU A 188 2.79 -5.29 -18.37
N ILE A 189 3.83 -4.51 -18.11
CA ILE A 189 4.86 -4.08 -19.04
C ILE A 189 5.83 -5.26 -19.26
N PRO A 190 5.81 -5.91 -20.43
CA PRO A 190 6.43 -7.23 -20.62
C PRO A 190 7.97 -7.21 -20.52
N TRP A 191 8.60 -6.10 -20.90
CA TRP A 191 10.06 -5.97 -20.85
C TRP A 191 10.59 -5.57 -19.46
N LEU A 192 9.76 -5.04 -18.56
CA LEU A 192 10.22 -4.56 -17.25
C LEU A 192 10.73 -5.70 -16.35
N HIS A 193 10.11 -6.88 -16.45
CA HIS A 193 10.54 -8.11 -15.78
C HIS A 193 11.15 -9.14 -16.75
N GLY A 194 11.42 -8.73 -17.99
CA GLY A 194 12.07 -9.55 -19.01
C GLY A 194 11.29 -10.78 -19.47
N GLY A 195 9.95 -10.79 -19.32
CA GLY A 195 9.04 -11.81 -19.86
C GLY A 195 9.33 -13.28 -19.52
N SER A 196 10.28 -13.58 -18.63
CA SER A 196 10.80 -14.94 -18.42
C SER A 196 10.36 -15.50 -17.06
N PRO A 197 9.50 -16.53 -17.04
CA PRO A 197 9.08 -17.24 -15.82
C PRO A 197 10.26 -17.80 -15.00
N LEU A 198 11.40 -18.09 -15.64
CA LEU A 198 12.60 -18.63 -14.99
C LEU A 198 13.30 -17.62 -14.06
N LYS A 199 13.13 -16.30 -14.27
CA LYS A 199 13.68 -15.29 -13.36
C LYS A 199 12.91 -15.26 -12.03
N ILE A 200 11.60 -15.50 -12.07
CA ILE A 200 10.73 -15.62 -10.89
C ILE A 200 11.19 -16.79 -10.00
N MET A 201 11.59 -17.92 -10.60
CA MET A 201 12.10 -19.08 -9.84
C MET A 201 13.44 -18.82 -9.14
N ARG A 202 14.31 -17.98 -9.73
CA ARG A 202 15.58 -17.56 -9.11
C ARG A 202 15.37 -16.68 -7.86
N HIS A 203 14.19 -16.06 -7.73
CA HIS A 203 13.80 -15.29 -6.53
C HIS A 203 13.18 -16.15 -5.43
N LEU A 204 12.68 -17.34 -5.75
CA LEU A 204 12.07 -18.27 -4.78
C LEU A 204 13.08 -19.21 -4.12
N PHE A 205 14.18 -19.55 -4.82
CA PHE A 205 15.23 -20.41 -4.30
C PHE A 205 16.61 -19.90 -4.71
N PRO A 206 17.38 -19.24 -3.82
CA PRO A 206 18.76 -18.82 -4.12
C PRO A 206 19.68 -20.06 -4.11
N PHE A 207 19.67 -20.85 -5.19
CA PHE A 207 20.62 -21.95 -5.34
C PHE A 207 22.00 -21.42 -5.77
N GLY A 208 22.95 -21.42 -4.84
CA GLY A 208 24.39 -21.22 -5.09
C GLY A 208 25.05 -20.15 -4.21
N ARG A 209 26.25 -20.47 -3.66
CA ARG A 209 27.20 -19.71 -2.79
C ARG A 209 26.68 -18.79 -1.66
N GLN A 210 25.44 -18.30 -1.71
CA GLN A 210 24.74 -17.45 -0.73
C GLN A 210 24.18 -18.23 0.47
N PHE A 211 24.38 -19.56 0.52
CA PHE A 211 23.90 -20.43 1.61
C PHE A 211 24.85 -20.54 2.81
N ARG A 212 25.92 -19.73 2.86
CA ARG A 212 26.78 -19.69 4.06
C ARG A 212 26.31 -18.59 4.99
N ALA A 213 25.50 -19.01 5.96
CA ALA A 213 25.07 -18.28 7.15
C ALA A 213 24.28 -17.01 6.86
N HIS A 214 22.96 -17.08 7.07
CA HIS A 214 22.05 -16.07 7.63
C HIS A 214 20.64 -16.51 7.21
N TRP A 215 19.91 -17.13 8.14
CA TRP A 215 18.51 -17.47 7.94
C TRP A 215 17.71 -16.17 7.76
N ALA A 216 16.90 -16.11 6.71
CA ALA A 216 15.84 -15.12 6.50
C ALA A 216 16.23 -13.63 6.39
N ILE A 217 17.38 -13.29 5.81
CA ILE A 217 17.65 -11.91 5.38
C ILE A 217 17.40 -11.84 3.87
N PRO A 218 16.31 -11.19 3.40
CA PRO A 218 16.19 -10.88 1.99
C PRO A 218 17.33 -9.92 1.67
N VAL A 219 18.23 -10.34 0.78
CA VAL A 219 19.23 -9.44 0.19
C VAL A 219 18.47 -8.19 -0.29
N PRO A 220 18.89 -6.97 0.09
CA PRO A 220 18.26 -5.76 -0.40
C PRO A 220 18.16 -5.83 -1.93
N LYS A 221 16.94 -5.84 -2.48
CA LYS A 221 16.72 -5.99 -3.93
C LYS A 221 17.40 -4.87 -4.76
N ALA A 222 17.93 -3.81 -4.13
CA ALA A 222 18.84 -2.85 -4.77
C ALA A 222 20.05 -3.55 -5.44
N GLU A 223 20.52 -4.67 -4.90
CA GLU A 223 21.67 -5.43 -5.41
C GLU A 223 21.41 -6.22 -6.70
N CYS A 224 20.15 -6.33 -7.17
CA CYS A 224 19.82 -7.18 -8.32
C CYS A 224 19.99 -6.51 -9.70
N GLY A 225 20.29 -5.20 -9.75
CA GLY A 225 20.47 -4.44 -11.00
C GLY A 225 19.19 -4.24 -11.82
N CYS A 226 18.02 -4.67 -11.34
CA CYS A 226 16.76 -4.46 -12.06
C CYS A 226 16.33 -2.99 -12.05
N SER A 227 16.50 -2.27 -10.93
CA SER A 227 16.08 -0.87 -10.77
C SER A 227 16.72 0.08 -11.77
N ILE A 228 18.03 -0.05 -12.01
CA ILE A 228 18.74 0.80 -12.98
C ILE A 228 18.21 0.59 -14.41
N VAL A 229 17.89 -0.64 -14.80
CA VAL A 229 17.35 -0.94 -16.13
C VAL A 229 15.95 -0.34 -16.28
N VAL A 230 15.11 -0.43 -15.25
CA VAL A 230 13.76 0.16 -15.26
C VAL A 230 13.83 1.68 -15.34
N TRP A 231 14.69 2.27 -14.50
CA TRP A 231 14.93 3.71 -14.46
C TRP A 231 15.42 4.24 -15.80
N ASP A 232 16.46 3.63 -16.39
CA ASP A 232 17.00 4.05 -17.68
C ASP A 232 15.95 4.03 -18.79
N ARG A 233 15.09 3.00 -18.79
CA ARG A 233 13.99 2.90 -19.77
C ARG A 233 12.91 3.93 -19.54
N TYR A 234 12.57 4.19 -18.29
CA TYR A 234 11.63 5.25 -17.94
C TYR A 234 12.17 6.62 -18.42
N MET A 235 13.43 6.94 -18.09
CA MET A 235 14.05 8.20 -18.51
C MET A 235 14.11 8.31 -20.03
N GLU A 236 14.45 7.24 -20.76
CA GLU A 236 14.39 7.23 -22.23
C GLU A 236 12.99 7.55 -22.78
N ILE A 237 11.92 7.04 -22.15
CA ILE A 237 10.53 7.32 -22.56
C ILE A 237 10.19 8.79 -22.33
N ILE A 238 10.53 9.32 -21.16
CA ILE A 238 10.24 10.70 -20.77
C ILE A 238 11.05 11.69 -21.63
N GLU A 239 12.36 11.50 -21.73
CA GLU A 239 13.25 12.37 -22.52
C GLU A 239 12.81 12.42 -23.99
N ARG A 240 12.42 11.28 -24.58
CA ARG A 240 11.89 11.24 -25.95
C ARG A 240 10.57 11.98 -26.11
N ASP A 241 9.71 11.92 -25.10
CA ASP A 241 8.43 12.65 -25.14
C ASP A 241 8.66 14.15 -24.96
N GLU A 242 9.56 14.55 -24.07
CA GLU A 242 9.93 15.96 -23.83
C GLU A 242 10.61 16.61 -25.04
N MET A 243 11.31 15.83 -25.89
CA MET A 243 11.84 16.31 -27.18
C MET A 243 10.75 16.60 -28.23
N ARG A 244 9.50 16.16 -28.03
CA ARG A 244 8.39 16.47 -28.94
C ARG A 244 7.93 17.91 -28.77
N PRO A 245 7.31 18.52 -29.81
CA PRO A 245 6.66 19.82 -29.68
C PRO A 245 5.69 19.83 -28.49
N PRO A 246 5.55 20.94 -27.73
CA PRO A 246 4.72 20.98 -26.51
C PRO A 246 3.27 20.47 -26.67
N GLY A 247 2.65 20.68 -27.84
CA GLY A 247 1.30 20.17 -28.15
C GLY A 247 1.22 18.69 -28.48
N GLU A 248 2.36 18.02 -28.66
CA GLU A 248 2.46 16.58 -28.98
C GLU A 248 3.00 15.74 -27.83
N GLN A 249 3.45 16.38 -26.74
CA GLN A 249 3.87 15.72 -25.50
C GLN A 249 2.67 14.97 -24.89
N ARG A 250 2.89 13.74 -24.44
CA ARG A 250 1.83 12.82 -24.00
C ARG A 250 1.95 12.43 -22.55
N TYR A 251 3.16 12.50 -21.99
CA TYR A 251 3.49 12.04 -20.65
C TYR A 251 3.81 13.21 -19.74
N GLY A 252 3.08 14.32 -19.88
CA GLY A 252 3.13 15.42 -18.94
C GLY A 252 2.85 14.96 -17.51
N ARG A 253 3.34 15.74 -16.54
CA ARG A 253 3.01 15.52 -15.13
C ARG A 253 1.54 15.86 -14.93
N ALA A 254 0.79 14.96 -14.30
CA ALA A 254 -0.65 15.10 -14.16
C ALA A 254 -1.11 14.59 -12.80
N ILE A 255 -2.18 15.19 -12.28
CA ILE A 255 -2.94 14.70 -11.13
C ILE A 255 -4.42 14.61 -11.48
N TYR A 256 -5.11 13.65 -10.88
CA TYR A 256 -6.51 13.37 -11.13
C TYR A 256 -7.33 13.73 -9.91
N ALA A 257 -8.31 14.61 -10.08
CA ALA A 257 -9.14 15.10 -8.97
C ALA A 257 -10.56 14.56 -9.06
N ARG A 258 -11.00 13.86 -8.03
CA ARG A 258 -12.41 13.51 -7.81
C ARG A 258 -13.00 14.47 -6.79
N VAL A 259 -13.92 15.32 -7.24
CA VAL A 259 -14.67 16.24 -6.37
C VAL A 259 -16.02 15.62 -6.07
N LEU A 260 -16.24 15.28 -4.79
CA LEU A 260 -17.42 14.60 -4.28
C LEU A 260 -18.12 15.46 -3.22
N GLU A 261 -19.39 15.79 -3.42
CA GLU A 261 -20.24 16.34 -2.38
C GLU A 261 -20.86 15.21 -1.53
N GLY A 262 -20.89 15.39 -0.21
CA GLY A 262 -21.34 14.35 0.72
C GLY A 262 -22.76 13.83 0.40
N ARG A 263 -23.69 14.68 -0.04
CA ARG A 263 -25.05 14.27 -0.42
C ARG A 263 -25.09 13.29 -1.59
N GLU A 264 -24.06 13.25 -2.43
CA GLU A 264 -23.99 12.32 -3.58
C GLU A 264 -23.84 10.87 -3.09
N LEU A 265 -23.36 10.67 -1.85
CA LEU A 265 -23.26 9.38 -1.20
C LEU A 265 -24.62 8.91 -0.65
N PRO A 266 -25.09 7.71 -1.01
CA PRO A 266 -26.33 7.14 -0.46
C PRO A 266 -26.32 7.03 1.07
N ASP A 267 -25.14 6.72 1.64
CA ASP A 267 -24.89 6.57 3.07
C ASP A 267 -25.06 7.86 3.88
N ILE A 268 -25.05 9.03 3.21
CA ILE A 268 -25.17 10.34 3.86
C ILE A 268 -26.57 10.90 3.55
N PRO A 269 -27.52 10.87 4.50
CA PRO A 269 -28.83 11.50 4.32
C PRO A 269 -28.71 12.98 3.97
N THR A 270 -29.68 13.54 3.24
CA THR A 270 -29.69 14.97 2.89
C THR A 270 -29.79 15.88 4.12
N SER A 271 -30.33 15.39 5.24
CA SER A 271 -30.37 16.08 6.53
C SER A 271 -29.06 15.97 7.32
N HIS A 272 -28.12 15.14 6.90
CA HIS A 272 -26.87 14.93 7.61
C HIS A 272 -25.97 16.17 7.52
N PRO A 273 -25.23 16.55 8.58
CA PRO A 273 -24.34 17.72 8.55
C PRO A 273 -23.30 17.70 7.41
N LEU A 274 -22.90 16.50 6.97
CA LEU A 274 -21.97 16.30 5.86
C LEU A 274 -22.60 16.38 4.47
N ALA A 275 -23.91 16.51 4.34
CA ALA A 275 -24.57 16.54 3.03
C ALA A 275 -24.01 17.65 2.12
N GLY A 276 -23.64 18.80 2.69
CA GLY A 276 -23.01 19.91 1.96
C GLY A 276 -21.49 19.93 1.99
N ALA A 277 -20.83 18.99 2.68
CA ALA A 277 -19.38 18.92 2.76
C ALA A 277 -18.78 18.38 1.46
N ILE A 278 -17.57 18.83 1.11
CA ILE A 278 -16.85 18.39 -0.09
C ILE A 278 -15.64 17.55 0.31
N ALA A 279 -15.44 16.42 -0.37
CA ALA A 279 -14.19 15.68 -0.37
C ALA A 279 -13.55 15.79 -1.75
N ILE A 280 -12.35 16.38 -1.83
CA ILE A 280 -11.54 16.42 -3.04
C ILE A 280 -10.45 15.37 -2.91
N GLN A 281 -10.59 14.26 -3.64
CA GLN A 281 -9.56 13.23 -3.69
C GLN A 281 -8.63 13.52 -4.85
N TYR A 282 -7.36 13.76 -4.54
CA TYR A 282 -6.30 13.83 -5.54
C TYR A 282 -5.63 12.47 -5.64
N TRP A 283 -5.48 12.01 -6.88
CA TRP A 283 -4.82 10.76 -7.23
C TRP A 283 -3.71 11.06 -8.23
N TRP A 284 -2.59 10.37 -8.11
CA TRP A 284 -1.50 10.48 -9.06
C TRP A 284 -0.84 9.14 -9.30
N PHE A 285 -0.30 9.01 -10.50
CA PHE A 285 0.22 7.76 -11.01
C PHE A 285 1.75 7.82 -11.14
N PHE A 286 2.43 6.84 -10.56
CA PHE A 286 3.86 6.61 -10.77
C PHE A 286 4.08 5.40 -11.68
N PHE A 287 5.09 5.49 -12.54
CA PHE A 287 5.38 4.45 -13.52
C PHE A 287 5.83 3.13 -12.88
N TYR A 288 6.57 3.20 -11.77
CA TYR A 288 7.15 2.03 -11.12
C TYR A 288 7.38 2.29 -9.64
N ASN A 289 6.88 1.42 -8.77
CA ASN A 289 7.25 1.39 -7.36
C ASN A 289 8.57 0.62 -7.21
N ASP A 290 9.62 1.31 -6.77
CA ASP A 290 10.99 0.78 -6.65
C ASP A 290 11.42 0.55 -5.19
N ALA A 291 10.47 0.49 -4.26
CA ALA A 291 10.72 0.22 -2.86
C ALA A 291 10.89 -1.29 -2.58
N TRP A 292 10.55 -1.72 -1.36
CA TRP A 292 10.66 -3.12 -0.95
C TRP A 292 9.79 -4.08 -1.80
N ASN A 293 8.56 -3.67 -2.08
CA ASN A 293 7.59 -4.42 -2.89
C ASN A 293 7.55 -3.82 -4.29
N ARG A 294 8.46 -4.23 -5.16
CA ARG A 294 8.55 -3.59 -6.48
C ARG A 294 7.43 -4.04 -7.39
N HIS A 295 6.82 -3.09 -8.07
CA HIS A 295 5.78 -3.36 -9.05
C HIS A 295 5.64 -2.20 -10.02
N GLN A 296 5.01 -2.51 -11.14
CA GLN A 296 4.75 -1.55 -12.20
C GLN A 296 3.47 -0.81 -11.90
N GLY A 297 3.45 0.48 -12.17
CA GLY A 297 2.33 1.32 -11.81
C GLY A 297 2.16 1.48 -10.31
N ASP A 298 1.88 2.70 -9.89
CA ASP A 298 1.49 2.97 -8.52
C ASP A 298 0.48 4.09 -8.45
N TRP A 299 -0.50 3.94 -7.56
CA TRP A 299 -1.58 4.91 -7.40
C TRP A 299 -1.58 5.42 -5.98
N GLU A 300 -1.17 6.68 -5.85
CA GLU A 300 -1.10 7.38 -4.56
C GLU A 300 -2.01 8.59 -4.55
N GLY A 301 -2.21 9.18 -3.38
CA GLY A 301 -3.10 10.32 -3.28
C GLY A 301 -3.36 10.85 -1.89
N ILE A 302 -4.13 11.94 -1.84
CA ILE A 302 -4.62 12.57 -0.61
C ILE A 302 -6.09 12.94 -0.78
N THR A 303 -6.80 13.19 0.33
CA THR A 303 -8.14 13.77 0.29
C THR A 303 -8.18 15.06 1.11
N VAL A 304 -8.59 16.17 0.50
CA VAL A 304 -8.86 17.45 1.18
C VAL A 304 -10.35 17.56 1.45
N TYR A 305 -10.73 17.96 2.67
CA TYR A 305 -12.14 18.07 3.06
C TYR A 305 -12.49 19.53 3.32
N LEU A 306 -13.63 19.95 2.78
CA LEU A 306 -14.13 21.31 2.89
C LEU A 306 -15.54 21.32 3.49
N LEU A 307 -15.83 22.35 4.29
CA LEU A 307 -17.15 22.61 4.85
C LEU A 307 -17.79 23.84 4.19
N PRO A 308 -19.09 23.82 3.91
CA PRO A 308 -19.80 24.98 3.38
C PRO A 308 -19.91 26.05 4.47
N THR A 309 -19.72 27.32 4.11
CA THR A 309 -19.80 28.47 5.04
C THR A 309 -21.14 29.21 5.00
N GLY A 310 -22.11 28.74 4.20
CA GLY A 310 -23.47 29.29 4.11
C GLY A 310 -23.65 30.46 3.13
N ASN A 311 -22.56 31.11 2.71
CA ASN A 311 -22.52 32.14 1.66
C ASN A 311 -22.18 31.57 0.26
N GLY A 312 -22.23 30.25 0.10
CA GLY A 312 -21.82 29.56 -1.13
C GLY A 312 -20.31 29.32 -1.25
N GLU A 313 -19.52 29.68 -0.25
CA GLU A 313 -18.09 29.37 -0.18
C GLU A 313 -17.82 28.10 0.63
N TYR A 314 -16.56 27.64 0.55
CA TYR A 314 -16.09 26.46 1.23
C TYR A 314 -14.83 26.78 2.04
N LYS A 315 -14.82 26.39 3.32
CA LYS A 315 -13.66 26.48 4.21
C LYS A 315 -12.98 25.12 4.32
N PRO A 316 -11.66 25.03 4.14
CA PRO A 316 -10.95 23.78 4.33
C PRO A 316 -10.90 23.38 5.81
N LEU A 317 -11.12 22.10 6.05
CA LEU A 317 -11.18 21.48 7.37
C LEU A 317 -9.90 20.73 7.71
N GLY A 318 -9.37 19.99 6.75
CA GLY A 318 -8.14 19.21 6.89
C GLY A 318 -7.90 18.31 5.69
N ALA A 319 -6.85 17.51 5.79
CA ALA A 319 -6.49 16.56 4.75
C ALA A 319 -6.12 15.19 5.33
N ALA A 320 -6.50 14.14 4.59
CA ALA A 320 -6.15 12.75 4.86
C ALA A 320 -5.13 12.29 3.82
N TYR A 321 -3.96 11.83 4.26
CA TYR A 321 -2.90 11.34 3.37
C TYR A 321 -2.89 9.82 3.35
N GLY A 322 -2.71 9.24 2.17
CA GLY A 322 -2.54 7.80 2.00
C GLY A 322 -1.08 7.40 2.24
N ASN A 323 -0.87 6.45 3.14
CA ASN A 323 0.43 5.90 3.49
C ASN A 323 0.36 4.39 3.35
N HIS A 324 0.61 3.86 2.15
CA HIS A 324 0.36 2.45 1.82
C HIS A 324 -1.11 2.08 2.09
N ASP A 325 -1.36 1.03 2.88
CA ASP A 325 -2.70 0.58 3.27
C ASP A 325 -3.36 1.45 4.36
N LEU A 326 -2.65 2.43 4.93
CA LEU A 326 -3.12 3.27 6.03
C LEU A 326 -3.45 4.69 5.57
N GLY A 327 -4.21 5.40 6.40
CA GLY A 327 -4.43 6.83 6.25
C GLY A 327 -3.97 7.63 7.47
N ARG A 328 -3.55 8.87 7.27
CA ARG A 328 -3.26 9.82 8.35
C ARG A 328 -4.04 11.09 8.15
N TRP A 329 -4.61 11.64 9.22
CA TRP A 329 -5.41 12.87 9.18
C TRP A 329 -4.74 14.00 9.95
N ARG A 330 -4.70 15.19 9.33
CA ARG A 330 -4.26 16.43 9.97
C ARG A 330 -5.22 17.56 9.63
N ARG A 331 -5.47 18.43 10.63
CA ARG A 331 -6.35 19.61 10.45
C ARG A 331 -5.70 20.60 9.51
N TRP A 332 -6.52 21.39 8.82
CA TRP A 332 -6.02 22.33 7.82
C TRP A 332 -5.07 23.38 8.38
N GLU A 333 -5.37 23.88 9.59
CA GLU A 333 -4.56 24.87 10.29
C GLU A 333 -3.16 24.36 10.63
N ASP A 334 -3.02 23.05 10.88
CA ASP A 334 -1.76 22.38 11.23
C ASP A 334 -0.96 21.87 10.02
N LEU A 335 -1.54 21.95 8.81
CA LEU A 335 -0.85 21.55 7.58
C LEU A 335 0.19 22.59 7.17
N GLN A 336 1.35 22.10 6.74
CA GLN A 336 2.24 22.89 5.90
C GLN A 336 1.54 23.19 4.58
N ARG A 337 1.47 24.47 4.24
CA ARG A 337 0.77 24.97 3.06
C ARG A 337 1.60 25.99 2.32
N VAL A 338 1.42 26.08 1.02
CA VAL A 338 2.08 27.06 0.16
C VAL A 338 1.06 27.88 -0.64
N ASP A 339 1.48 29.05 -1.09
CA ASP A 339 0.76 29.86 -2.10
C ASP A 339 1.06 29.37 -3.53
N ASP A 340 0.45 29.99 -4.54
CA ASP A 340 0.67 29.67 -5.96
C ASP A 340 2.13 29.86 -6.40
N GLN A 341 2.94 30.61 -5.65
CA GLN A 341 4.38 30.78 -5.87
C GLN A 341 5.22 29.77 -5.06
N MET A 342 4.58 28.73 -4.51
CA MET A 342 5.19 27.69 -3.67
C MET A 342 5.90 28.21 -2.41
N ARG A 343 5.54 29.42 -1.94
CA ARG A 343 6.08 29.97 -0.69
C ARG A 343 5.27 29.45 0.48
N ARG A 344 5.95 28.95 1.51
CA ARG A 344 5.28 28.47 2.74
C ARG A 344 4.54 29.62 3.43
N THR A 345 3.26 29.41 3.70
CA THR A 345 2.40 30.42 4.37
C THR A 345 1.23 29.75 5.10
N GLY A 346 0.87 30.29 6.26
CA GLY A 346 -0.32 29.88 7.01
C GLY A 346 -1.64 30.24 6.32
N GLN A 347 -1.61 31.05 5.26
CA GLN A 347 -2.75 31.38 4.40
C GLN A 347 -2.71 30.65 3.06
N GLY A 348 -1.77 29.72 2.85
CA GLY A 348 -1.68 28.94 1.62
C GLY A 348 -2.88 28.02 1.43
N GLU A 349 -3.21 27.76 0.17
CA GLU A 349 -4.33 26.90 -0.25
C GLU A 349 -3.86 25.53 -0.74
N HIS A 350 -2.55 25.35 -0.96
CA HIS A 350 -1.96 24.11 -1.42
C HIS A 350 -1.32 23.35 -0.26
N ALA A 351 -1.89 22.21 0.10
CA ALA A 351 -1.30 21.32 1.09
C ALA A 351 0.03 20.75 0.56
N VAL A 352 1.08 20.81 1.39
CA VAL A 352 2.39 20.23 1.05
C VAL A 352 2.35 18.72 1.28
N VAL A 353 2.78 17.95 0.30
CA VAL A 353 2.84 16.48 0.34
C VAL A 353 4.27 16.03 0.14
N TYR A 354 4.85 15.42 1.17
CA TYR A 354 6.17 14.80 1.08
C TYR A 354 6.00 13.38 0.57
N VAL A 355 6.45 13.13 -0.66
CA VAL A 355 6.31 11.82 -1.31
C VAL A 355 7.53 10.98 -0.97
N ALA A 356 7.27 9.77 -0.48
CA ALA A 356 8.34 8.83 -0.17
C ALA A 356 9.00 8.29 -1.43
N ARG A 357 10.32 8.24 -1.41
CA ARG A 357 11.15 7.85 -2.53
C ARG A 357 10.88 6.41 -2.94
N GLY A 358 10.48 6.19 -4.19
CA GLY A 358 10.24 4.88 -4.79
C GLY A 358 9.03 4.11 -4.26
N SER A 359 8.59 4.30 -3.01
CA SER A 359 7.36 3.72 -2.47
C SER A 359 6.14 4.61 -2.66
N HIS A 360 6.38 5.91 -2.83
CA HIS A 360 5.41 6.96 -3.16
C HIS A 360 4.35 7.30 -2.10
N ALA A 361 4.38 6.67 -0.94
CA ALA A 361 3.51 7.00 0.18
C ALA A 361 3.58 8.49 0.54
N SER A 362 2.46 9.06 0.97
CA SER A 362 2.29 10.51 1.18
C SER A 362 2.43 10.91 2.65
N TYR A 363 3.31 11.85 2.98
CA TYR A 363 3.58 12.30 4.35
C TYR A 363 3.36 13.81 4.53
N PHE A 364 3.00 14.21 5.76
CA PHE A 364 2.71 15.61 6.09
C PHE A 364 3.97 16.47 6.31
N GLU A 365 5.11 15.85 6.59
CA GLU A 365 6.32 16.55 6.99
C GLU A 365 7.58 15.82 6.52
N TYR A 366 8.68 16.56 6.48
CA TYR A 366 10.00 16.00 6.32
C TYR A 366 10.45 15.32 7.61
N ASN A 367 10.96 14.10 7.52
CA ASN A 367 11.56 13.39 8.64
C ASN A 367 12.97 12.91 8.26
N PRO A 368 14.03 13.47 8.87
CA PRO A 368 15.41 13.11 8.55
C PRO A 368 15.78 11.69 8.98
N SER A 369 14.97 11.05 9.83
CA SER A 369 15.11 9.65 10.23
C SER A 369 14.32 8.68 9.33
N GLY A 370 13.53 9.21 8.40
CA GLY A 370 12.63 8.44 7.54
C GLY A 370 11.42 7.89 8.30
N TYR A 371 10.46 7.35 7.54
CA TYR A 371 9.23 6.76 8.09
C TYR A 371 9.28 5.24 8.03
N HIS A 372 8.77 4.60 9.08
CA HIS A 372 8.57 3.15 9.07
C HIS A 372 7.17 2.83 8.53
N PRO A 373 7.05 2.19 7.35
CA PRO A 373 5.77 1.84 6.78
C PRO A 373 5.11 0.78 7.64
N ALA A 374 3.87 1.05 8.01
CA ALA A 374 2.99 0.06 8.60
C ALA A 374 2.07 -0.43 7.49
N MET A 375 2.12 -1.74 7.22
CA MET A 375 1.26 -2.38 6.21
C MET A 375 0.26 -3.31 6.91
N THR A 376 -0.96 -3.36 6.38
CA THR A 376 -1.98 -4.29 6.87
C THR A 376 -2.04 -5.47 5.92
N ARG A 377 -1.35 -6.56 6.26
CA ARG A 377 -1.42 -7.78 5.45
C ARG A 377 -2.52 -8.68 5.97
N ASN A 378 -3.40 -9.05 5.05
CA ASN A 378 -4.35 -10.13 5.26
C ASN A 378 -3.63 -11.45 5.01
N LEU A 379 -3.35 -12.21 6.08
CA LEU A 379 -2.84 -13.57 5.91
C LEU A 379 -3.94 -14.39 5.24
N ARG A 380 -3.73 -14.74 3.98
CA ARG A 380 -4.67 -15.54 3.20
C ARG A 380 -4.21 -16.99 3.26
N ILE A 381 -4.85 -17.78 4.10
CA ILE A 381 -4.54 -19.20 4.23
C ILE A 381 -5.18 -19.91 3.02
N PRO A 382 -4.40 -20.43 2.04
CA PRO A 382 -4.91 -20.89 0.74
C PRO A 382 -6.01 -21.98 0.82
N PHE A 383 -6.19 -22.59 1.99
CA PHE A 383 -7.02 -23.76 2.27
C PHE A 383 -8.22 -23.48 3.18
N LEU A 384 -8.28 -22.33 3.88
CA LEU A 384 -9.40 -21.96 4.78
C LEU A 384 -10.45 -21.03 4.14
N GLY A 385 -10.42 -20.85 2.81
CA GLY A 385 -11.29 -19.89 2.12
C GLY A 385 -10.79 -18.45 2.24
N ASP A 386 -11.64 -17.48 1.93
CA ASP A 386 -11.32 -16.03 2.04
C ASP A 386 -11.23 -15.55 3.51
N TYR A 387 -10.84 -16.43 4.44
CA TYR A 387 -10.53 -16.05 5.81
C TYR A 387 -9.23 -15.27 5.81
N SER A 388 -9.35 -13.94 5.88
CA SER A 388 -8.25 -13.02 6.11
C SER A 388 -8.17 -12.74 7.60
N ILE A 389 -7.04 -13.07 8.22
CA ILE A 389 -6.72 -12.52 9.53
C ILE A 389 -6.10 -11.15 9.26
N PRO A 390 -6.77 -10.03 9.62
CA PRO A 390 -6.16 -8.72 9.52
C PRO A 390 -5.00 -8.67 10.51
N SER A 391 -3.79 -8.44 9.99
CA SER A 391 -2.59 -8.27 10.80
C SER A 391 -1.84 -7.05 10.32
N GLN A 392 -1.56 -6.13 11.25
CA GLN A 392 -0.66 -5.01 11.01
C GLN A 392 0.76 -5.45 11.31
N PHE A 393 1.65 -5.29 10.34
CA PHE A 393 3.08 -5.51 10.50
C PHE A 393 3.81 -4.20 10.26
N VAL A 394 4.66 -3.81 11.21
CA VAL A 394 5.67 -2.78 11.01
C VAL A 394 6.90 -3.48 10.47
N LEU A 395 7.38 -3.07 9.30
CA LEU A 395 8.61 -3.61 8.73
C LEU A 395 9.79 -2.76 9.19
N GLU A 396 10.48 -3.23 10.22
CA GLU A 396 11.71 -2.61 10.72
C GLU A 396 12.93 -3.19 9.99
N THR A 397 13.05 -2.92 8.70
CA THR A 397 14.29 -3.17 7.95
C THR A 397 14.76 -1.88 7.29
N ARG A 398 16.08 -1.65 7.20
CA ARG A 398 16.65 -0.44 6.57
C ARG A 398 16.14 -0.21 5.14
N SER A 399 15.87 -1.29 4.42
CA SER A 399 15.33 -1.31 3.06
C SER A 399 13.82 -1.08 2.97
N ALA A 400 13.13 -0.97 4.10
CA ALA A 400 11.71 -0.65 4.19
C ALA A 400 11.47 0.76 4.73
N ILE A 401 12.51 1.58 4.96
CA ILE A 401 12.30 2.96 5.42
C ILE A 401 11.86 3.83 4.24
N ASP A 402 10.79 4.57 4.44
CA ASP A 402 10.30 5.58 3.51
C ASP A 402 11.04 6.91 3.73
N TRP A 403 11.89 7.25 2.78
CA TRP A 403 12.64 8.51 2.77
C TRP A 403 11.88 9.57 1.99
N VAL A 404 11.75 10.76 2.56
CA VAL A 404 11.14 11.91 1.89
C VAL A 404 12.18 12.99 1.63
N ALA A 405 12.03 13.73 0.54
CA ALA A 405 12.97 14.79 0.19
C ALA A 405 12.77 16.04 1.06
N ASP A 406 13.83 16.81 1.25
CA ASP A 406 13.75 18.16 1.81
C ASP A 406 13.90 19.18 0.69
N ALA A 407 12.83 19.90 0.35
CA ALA A 407 12.86 20.96 -0.66
C ALA A 407 12.99 22.37 -0.07
N HIS A 408 13.07 22.50 1.26
CA HIS A 408 12.89 23.80 1.93
C HIS A 408 14.07 24.22 2.80
N SER A 409 15.03 23.33 3.08
CA SER A 409 16.34 23.75 3.59
C SER A 409 17.25 24.26 2.46
N GLY A 410 18.17 25.16 2.78
CA GLY A 410 19.15 25.70 1.82
C GLY A 410 20.14 24.68 1.27
N THR A 411 20.12 23.45 1.80
CA THR A 411 20.88 22.27 1.35
C THR A 411 19.95 21.14 0.93
N GLY A 412 18.69 21.47 0.59
CA GLY A 412 17.64 20.51 0.29
C GLY A 412 17.99 19.62 -0.90
N ASN A 413 17.55 18.37 -0.83
CA ASN A 413 17.71 17.36 -1.88
C ASN A 413 16.41 17.10 -2.65
N GLY A 414 15.39 17.95 -2.46
CA GLY A 414 14.08 17.82 -3.10
C GLY A 414 13.69 19.01 -3.97
N VAL A 415 12.64 18.81 -4.76
CA VAL A 415 12.00 19.82 -5.59
C VAL A 415 10.54 19.95 -5.15
N SER A 416 10.12 21.18 -4.87
CA SER A 416 8.71 21.52 -4.68
C SER A 416 8.03 21.72 -6.04
N MET A 417 6.83 21.17 -6.20
CA MET A 417 6.11 21.22 -7.47
C MET A 417 4.60 21.35 -7.27
N LEU A 418 4.02 22.40 -7.86
CA LEU A 418 2.61 22.49 -8.19
C LEU A 418 2.41 21.92 -9.60
N ILE A 419 1.60 20.87 -9.72
CA ILE A 419 1.28 20.26 -11.01
C ILE A 419 0.05 20.97 -11.58
N ASP A 420 0.21 21.66 -12.70
CA ASP A 420 -0.86 22.46 -13.31
C ASP A 420 -1.90 21.64 -14.09
N ASP A 421 -1.51 20.46 -14.61
CA ASP A 421 -2.45 19.52 -15.25
C ASP A 421 -3.28 18.77 -14.20
N VAL A 422 -4.31 19.44 -13.70
CA VAL A 422 -5.33 18.86 -12.81
C VAL A 422 -6.51 18.38 -13.64
N ARG A 423 -6.59 17.06 -13.86
CA ARG A 423 -7.66 16.41 -14.62
C ARG A 423 -8.81 16.07 -13.69
N VAL A 424 -9.93 16.76 -13.84
CA VAL A 424 -11.10 16.55 -12.98
C VAL A 424 -11.94 15.41 -13.53
N MET A 425 -12.11 14.36 -12.73
CA MET A 425 -12.88 13.18 -13.07
C MET A 425 -14.36 13.52 -13.36
N PRO A 426 -15.08 12.67 -14.10
CA PRO A 426 -16.51 12.82 -14.32
C PRO A 426 -17.31 12.89 -13.02
N ASN A 427 -18.57 13.31 -13.10
CA ASN A 427 -19.45 13.32 -11.92
C ASN A 427 -19.72 11.90 -11.39
N GLU A 428 -20.23 11.80 -10.16
CA GLU A 428 -20.46 10.52 -9.49
C GLU A 428 -21.41 9.59 -10.24
N ALA A 429 -22.37 10.14 -10.99
CA ALA A 429 -23.30 9.34 -11.79
C ALA A 429 -22.58 8.55 -12.89
N ILE A 430 -21.49 9.09 -13.45
CA ILE A 430 -20.63 8.38 -14.41
C ILE A 430 -19.65 7.47 -13.67
N LEU A 431 -18.97 7.95 -12.63
CA LEU A 431 -17.95 7.17 -11.90
C LEU A 431 -18.51 5.89 -11.26
N ARG A 432 -19.78 5.92 -10.82
CA ARG A 432 -20.48 4.77 -10.21
C ARG A 432 -21.17 3.86 -11.21
N ASP A 433 -21.25 4.25 -12.48
CA ASP A 433 -21.78 3.43 -13.56
C ASP A 433 -20.60 2.83 -14.36
N PRO A 434 -20.22 1.57 -14.09
CA PRO A 434 -19.09 0.96 -14.78
C PRO A 434 -19.29 0.82 -16.28
N GLU A 435 -20.54 0.76 -16.76
CA GLU A 435 -20.82 0.61 -18.19
C GLU A 435 -20.59 1.93 -18.92
N ARG A 436 -21.11 3.04 -18.38
CA ARG A 436 -20.80 4.37 -18.90
C ARG A 436 -19.32 4.67 -18.86
N LEU A 437 -18.66 4.33 -17.76
CA LEU A 437 -17.24 4.57 -17.59
C LEU A 437 -16.42 3.81 -18.63
N ARG A 438 -16.73 2.54 -18.93
CA ARG A 438 -16.07 1.77 -20.01
C ARG A 438 -16.20 2.44 -21.38
N GLN A 439 -17.33 3.09 -21.63
CA GLN A 439 -17.61 3.78 -22.90
C GLN A 439 -17.00 5.19 -22.97
N ASP A 440 -16.45 5.69 -21.85
CA ASP A 440 -15.77 6.98 -21.79
C ASP A 440 -14.35 6.88 -22.39
N ASP A 441 -14.02 7.73 -23.36
CA ASP A 441 -12.72 7.65 -24.05
C ASP A 441 -11.54 8.16 -23.19
N GLU A 442 -11.79 9.02 -22.22
CA GLU A 442 -10.76 9.58 -21.34
C GLU A 442 -10.62 8.78 -20.03
N TRP A 443 -11.73 8.25 -19.51
CA TRP A 443 -11.83 7.72 -18.15
C TRP A 443 -12.09 6.20 -18.06
N TRP A 444 -12.11 5.47 -19.18
CA TRP A 444 -12.36 4.01 -19.19
C TRP A 444 -11.49 3.22 -18.22
N TRP A 445 -10.24 3.64 -18.02
CA TRP A 445 -9.27 2.94 -17.18
C TRP A 445 -9.66 2.95 -15.70
N LEU A 446 -10.50 3.89 -15.26
CA LEU A 446 -11.09 3.86 -13.91
C LEU A 446 -12.07 2.71 -13.72
N ALA A 447 -12.59 2.11 -14.81
CA ALA A 447 -13.44 0.94 -14.76
C ALA A 447 -12.65 -0.36 -14.58
N TYR A 448 -11.31 -0.33 -14.75
CA TYR A 448 -10.45 -1.50 -14.61
C TYR A 448 -10.32 -1.95 -13.15
N ARG A 449 -10.60 -3.24 -12.93
CA ARG A 449 -10.68 -3.85 -11.59
C ARG A 449 -9.52 -4.77 -11.22
N GLY A 450 -8.64 -5.03 -12.18
CA GLY A 450 -7.47 -5.86 -11.97
C GLY A 450 -6.31 -5.11 -11.32
N LEU A 451 -5.12 -5.69 -11.40
CA LEU A 451 -3.90 -5.12 -10.85
C LEU A 451 -3.20 -4.25 -11.88
N TRP A 452 -2.78 -3.07 -11.46
CA TRP A 452 -1.86 -2.22 -12.20
C TRP A 452 -0.46 -2.74 -11.93
N GLY A 453 0.15 -3.38 -12.91
CA GLY A 453 1.41 -4.10 -12.75
C GLY A 453 1.27 -5.59 -12.44
N SER A 454 2.38 -6.29 -12.65
CA SER A 454 2.47 -7.72 -12.39
C SER A 454 2.39 -8.01 -10.89
N PRO A 455 1.63 -9.04 -10.46
CA PRO A 455 1.73 -9.52 -9.10
C PRO A 455 3.13 -10.15 -8.91
N GLU A 456 3.96 -9.65 -8.00
CA GLU A 456 5.10 -10.47 -7.57
C GLU A 456 4.55 -11.71 -6.85
N VAL A 457 5.18 -12.85 -7.11
CA VAL A 457 4.79 -14.13 -6.51
C VAL A 457 5.34 -14.19 -5.10
N LEU A 458 4.59 -13.66 -4.13
CA LEU A 458 4.72 -14.04 -2.73
C LEU A 458 3.61 -15.04 -2.41
N PRO A 459 3.90 -16.36 -2.44
CA PRO A 459 2.87 -17.42 -2.40
C PRO A 459 1.97 -17.40 -1.15
N PHE A 460 2.33 -16.64 -0.10
CA PHE A 460 1.58 -16.53 1.15
C PHE A 460 1.09 -15.11 1.49
N PHE A 461 1.55 -14.08 0.78
CA PHE A 461 1.35 -12.67 1.18
C PHE A 461 0.60 -11.80 0.17
N GLY A 462 0.04 -12.40 -0.89
CA GLY A 462 -0.75 -11.70 -1.92
C GLY A 462 0.10 -11.10 -3.04
N GLY A 463 -0.57 -10.77 -4.16
CA GLY A 463 0.07 -10.18 -5.34
C GLY A 463 0.46 -8.71 -5.12
N SER A 464 1.54 -8.29 -5.76
CA SER A 464 2.23 -7.02 -5.46
C SER A 464 1.75 -5.77 -6.17
N GLY A 465 1.08 -5.88 -7.33
CA GLY A 465 0.61 -4.70 -8.08
C GLY A 465 -0.57 -4.02 -7.38
N PRO A 466 -0.64 -2.69 -7.34
CA PRO A 466 -1.72 -1.95 -6.73
C PRO A 466 -2.99 -2.08 -7.55
N ARG A 467 -4.12 -1.76 -6.91
CA ARG A 467 -5.37 -1.58 -7.64
C ARG A 467 -5.54 -0.13 -8.05
N GLY A 468 -6.36 0.08 -9.08
CA GLY A 468 -6.71 1.43 -9.51
C GLY A 468 -7.47 2.20 -8.43
N PRO A 469 -7.58 3.53 -8.55
CA PRO A 469 -8.21 4.39 -7.55
C PRO A 469 -9.59 3.90 -7.08
N ARG A 470 -10.44 3.47 -8.02
CA ARG A 470 -11.80 2.99 -7.74
C ARG A 470 -11.87 1.74 -6.85
N GLU A 471 -10.83 0.93 -6.88
CA GLU A 471 -10.75 -0.33 -6.18
C GLU A 471 -10.00 -0.23 -4.83
N GLN A 472 -9.73 1.00 -4.37
CA GLN A 472 -9.09 1.31 -3.08
C GLN A 472 -10.07 1.24 -1.89
N GLY A 473 -11.11 0.42 -1.98
CA GLY A 473 -12.05 0.16 -0.89
C GLY A 473 -12.78 1.42 -0.40
N VAL A 474 -12.91 1.58 0.92
CA VAL A 474 -13.67 2.68 1.54
C VAL A 474 -13.03 4.04 1.27
N ARG A 475 -11.70 4.10 1.07
CA ARG A 475 -10.99 5.31 0.66
C ARG A 475 -11.61 5.91 -0.59
N TRP A 476 -11.99 5.07 -1.55
CA TRP A 476 -12.74 5.51 -2.72
C TRP A 476 -14.25 5.57 -2.45
N SER A 477 -14.87 4.47 -2.01
CA SER A 477 -16.34 4.39 -2.04
C SER A 477 -17.04 5.39 -1.11
N ASN A 478 -16.41 5.75 0.01
CA ASN A 478 -16.90 6.73 0.98
C ASN A 478 -15.71 7.40 1.73
N PRO A 479 -15.10 8.45 1.17
CA PRO A 479 -13.91 9.09 1.75
C PRO A 479 -14.18 9.71 3.13
N PHE A 480 -15.41 10.13 3.43
CA PHE A 480 -15.78 10.59 4.77
C PHE A 480 -15.72 9.45 5.80
N ARG A 481 -16.18 8.26 5.43
CA ARG A 481 -16.08 7.07 6.29
C ARG A 481 -14.64 6.56 6.42
N TRP A 482 -13.85 6.66 5.35
CA TRP A 482 -12.44 6.30 5.37
C TRP A 482 -11.67 7.09 6.43
N VAL A 483 -11.80 8.42 6.43
CA VAL A 483 -11.13 9.25 7.44
C VAL A 483 -11.60 8.95 8.86
N MET A 484 -12.85 8.53 9.04
CA MET A 484 -13.41 8.16 10.36
C MET A 484 -12.96 6.78 10.87
N ARG A 485 -12.71 5.82 9.99
CA ARG A 485 -12.52 4.42 10.41
C ARG A 485 -11.10 3.91 10.24
N GLU A 486 -10.39 4.44 9.26
CA GLU A 486 -9.12 3.87 8.80
C GLU A 486 -7.96 4.87 8.84
N CYS A 487 -8.24 6.16 9.08
CA CYS A 487 -7.19 7.16 9.28
C CYS A 487 -6.85 7.34 10.76
N ILE A 488 -5.56 7.44 11.06
CA ILE A 488 -5.05 7.86 12.37
C ILE A 488 -4.93 9.39 12.37
N ALA A 489 -5.55 10.05 13.34
CA ALA A 489 -5.48 11.49 13.50
C ALA A 489 -4.34 11.91 14.42
N ASP A 490 -3.63 12.98 14.07
CA ASP A 490 -2.56 13.53 14.91
C ASP A 490 -3.11 14.19 16.19
N ASP A 491 -4.34 14.71 16.15
CA ASP A 491 -5.08 15.25 17.30
C ASP A 491 -6.39 14.50 17.51
N LEU A 492 -6.35 13.48 18.37
CA LEU A 492 -7.49 12.62 18.65
C LEU A 492 -8.66 13.37 19.34
N PRO A 493 -8.45 14.23 20.37
CA PRO A 493 -9.54 14.97 20.99
C PRO A 493 -10.37 15.83 20.02
N TYR A 494 -9.71 16.61 19.16
CA TYR A 494 -10.43 17.42 18.17
C TYR A 494 -11.08 16.59 17.09
N TRP A 495 -10.37 15.56 16.61
CA TRP A 495 -10.94 14.62 15.66
C TRP A 495 -12.22 13.98 16.22
N VAL A 496 -12.20 13.50 17.46
CA VAL A 496 -13.38 12.96 18.14
C VAL A 496 -14.47 14.01 18.28
N GLN A 497 -14.18 15.26 18.68
CA GLN A 497 -15.20 16.31 18.81
C GLN A 497 -15.85 16.68 17.47
N MET A 498 -15.03 16.85 16.42
CA MET A 498 -15.48 17.17 15.07
C MET A 498 -16.40 16.07 14.53
N PHE A 499 -16.01 14.80 14.70
CA PHE A 499 -16.79 13.65 14.20
C PHE A 499 -17.92 13.20 15.14
N ALA A 500 -17.83 13.44 16.45
CA ALA A 500 -18.93 13.21 17.39
C ALA A 500 -20.09 14.19 17.16
N SER A 501 -19.76 15.44 16.79
CA SER A 501 -20.77 16.39 16.31
C SER A 501 -21.41 15.95 14.98
N TRP A 502 -20.70 15.13 14.18
CA TRP A 502 -21.22 14.53 12.94
C TRP A 502 -22.06 13.26 13.19
N GLN A 503 -21.71 12.42 14.18
CA GLN A 503 -22.46 11.20 14.55
C GLN A 503 -23.76 11.46 15.33
N ALA A 504 -23.92 12.62 15.98
CA ALA A 504 -25.14 12.95 16.71
C ALA A 504 -26.42 12.89 15.84
N GLY A 505 -26.29 13.00 14.50
CA GLY A 505 -27.39 12.78 13.56
C GLY A 505 -27.79 11.31 13.35
N GLU A 506 -26.86 10.35 13.51
CA GLU A 506 -27.16 8.90 13.38
C GLU A 506 -27.99 8.40 14.58
N LEU A 507 -27.71 8.85 15.80
CA LEU A 507 -28.48 8.49 17.00
C LEU A 507 -29.88 9.12 17.03
N ALA A 508 -30.04 10.32 16.47
CA ALA A 508 -31.35 10.95 16.34
C ALA A 508 -32.24 10.23 15.31
N ALA A 509 -31.65 9.69 14.24
CA ALA A 509 -32.36 8.91 13.24
C ALA A 509 -32.70 7.48 13.71
N SER A 510 -31.86 6.87 14.55
CA SER A 510 -32.12 5.52 15.11
C SER A 510 -33.11 5.50 16.27
N THR A 511 -33.42 6.65 16.86
CA THR A 511 -34.42 6.80 17.93
C THR A 511 -35.78 7.27 17.43
N ALA A 512 -35.86 7.65 16.14
CA ALA A 512 -37.09 8.06 15.47
C ALA A 512 -37.67 7.00 14.51
N ALA A 513 -37.01 5.85 14.38
CA ALA A 513 -37.50 4.64 13.72
C ALA A 513 -37.83 3.57 14.76
#